data_AF-A0A4S2LUV2-F1
#
_entry.id   AF-A0A4S2LUV2-F1
#
_cell.length_a   1.000
_cell.length_b   1.000
_cell.length_c   1.000
_cell.angle_alpha   90.00
_cell.angle_beta   90.00
_cell.angle_gamma   90.00
#
_symmetry.space_group_name_H-M   'P 1'
#
loop_
_entity.id
_entity.type
_entity.pdbx_description
1 polymer ?
#
loop_
_entity_poly.entity_id
_entity_poly.type
_entity_poly.pdbx_seq_one_letter_code
_entity_poly.pdbx_strand_id
1 'polypeptide(L)'
;MELEELKARIRASYAKQRERIEEEIAVTETAIEDLEVLMIRNHRSYDEQTKRTNSMRKKPVNKLRKIIAELGNSAGEIQRRIKLREQWLKANQCWIMVYQDVLQKKHEQWRKEVNAMRLRLQAIEATEGFVYAVFGGGPSGLLRNQIKLEKAIPKTSVLVQPLTKDDKIWLGQRRKDIESIITQTSCDRIRQIELQLRTSGVATAETSSRCSSPVQPPGTHPLLKHQAHLKEAIQGDRDELRKVSKQLQQRLEEEKILKEEWEKVFEKLRQNYSNSEQEYRKQMDEHNARLKELNNQIQQLHLDEAMRLQNVALKYLERKQFIQDLNQEFAFLGVSQSFGRWHRDGYFDNRFSSVSPK
;
A
#
# COMPACT_ATOMS: atom_id res chain seq x y z
N MET A 1 25.58 86.59 46.15
CA MET A 1 24.94 85.44 45.49
C MET A 1 24.46 84.53 46.60
N GLU A 2 23.15 84.36 46.70
CA GLU A 2 22.55 83.51 47.73
C GLU A 2 22.82 82.03 47.37
N LEU A 3 23.08 81.18 48.36
CA LEU A 3 23.39 79.75 48.14
C LEU A 3 22.35 79.06 47.24
N GLU A 4 21.10 79.46 47.36
CA GLU A 4 19.99 78.94 46.58
C GLU A 4 20.07 79.32 45.09
N GLU A 5 20.56 80.50 44.73
CA GLU A 5 20.79 80.88 43.32
C GLU A 5 21.87 80.00 42.68
N LEU A 6 22.91 79.66 43.44
CA LEU A 6 24.02 78.81 42.99
C LEU A 6 23.57 77.36 42.81
N LYS A 7 22.79 76.83 43.76
CA LYS A 7 22.15 75.50 43.64
C LYS A 7 21.19 75.44 42.45
N ALA A 8 20.38 76.47 42.24
CA ALA A 8 19.44 76.54 41.12
C ALA A 8 20.16 76.52 39.75
N ARG A 9 21.28 77.25 39.62
CA ARG A 9 22.12 77.23 38.40
C ARG A 9 22.72 75.85 38.14
N ILE A 10 23.20 75.16 39.17
CA ILE A 10 23.74 73.80 39.03
C ILE A 10 22.63 72.85 38.57
N ARG A 11 21.48 72.84 39.25
CA ARG A 11 20.33 72.02 38.87
C ARG A 11 19.88 72.27 37.43
N ALA A 12 19.79 73.53 37.03
CA ALA A 12 19.42 73.89 35.66
C ALA A 12 20.43 73.40 34.61
N SER A 13 21.72 73.32 34.94
CA SER A 13 22.74 72.81 34.02
C SER A 13 22.63 71.30 33.80
N TYR A 14 22.29 70.54 34.84
CA TYR A 14 22.09 69.09 34.77
C TYR A 14 20.71 68.71 34.21
N ALA A 15 19.68 69.56 34.42
CA ALA A 15 18.32 69.31 33.94
C ALA A 15 18.27 69.06 32.43
N LYS A 16 18.99 69.83 31.62
CA LYS A 16 19.04 69.65 30.16
C LYS A 16 19.67 68.33 29.72
N GLN A 17 20.68 67.84 30.45
CA GLN A 17 21.32 66.56 30.14
C GLN A 17 20.43 65.40 30.58
N ARG A 18 19.76 65.55 31.73
CA ARG A 18 18.82 64.57 32.24
C ARG A 18 17.63 64.38 31.30
N GLU A 19 16.99 65.47 30.90
CA GLU A 19 15.84 65.46 29.99
C GLU A 19 16.16 64.73 28.68
N ARG A 20 17.34 64.98 28.09
CA ARG A 20 17.78 64.26 26.87
C ARG A 20 17.95 62.76 27.08
N ILE A 21 18.52 62.35 28.21
CA ILE A 21 18.72 60.92 28.51
C ILE A 21 17.38 60.26 28.83
N GLU A 22 16.49 60.94 29.54
CA GLU A 22 15.12 60.47 29.81
C GLU A 22 14.32 60.30 28.51
N GLU A 23 14.45 61.23 27.55
CA GLU A 23 13.88 61.09 26.20
C GLU A 23 14.45 59.87 25.45
N GLU A 24 15.78 59.69 25.46
CA GLU A 24 16.41 58.51 24.83
C GLU A 24 15.99 57.18 25.50
N ILE A 25 15.81 57.18 26.82
CA ILE A 25 15.28 56.03 27.56
C ILE A 25 13.87 55.72 27.08
N ALA A 26 12.97 56.70 27.05
CA ALA A 26 11.58 56.50 26.61
C ALA A 26 11.52 55.98 25.16
N VAL A 27 12.32 56.54 24.26
CA VAL A 27 12.41 56.04 22.87
C VAL A 27 12.90 54.59 22.84
N THR A 28 13.90 54.24 23.65
CA THR A 28 14.43 52.87 23.70
C THR A 28 13.40 51.89 24.30
N GLU A 29 12.67 52.28 25.34
CA GLU A 29 11.59 51.48 25.94
C GLU A 29 10.48 51.21 24.94
N THR A 30 10.02 52.23 24.21
CA THR A 30 9.00 52.03 23.15
C THR A 30 9.49 51.11 22.04
N ALA A 31 10.77 51.19 21.64
CA ALA A 31 11.34 50.28 20.65
C ALA A 31 11.38 48.81 21.14
N ILE A 32 11.64 48.59 22.44
CA ILE A 32 11.60 47.27 23.08
C ILE A 32 10.16 46.73 23.06
N GLU A 33 9.17 47.53 23.45
CA GLU A 33 7.76 47.14 23.43
C GLU A 33 7.28 46.78 22.00
N ASP A 34 7.66 47.58 21.00
CA ASP A 34 7.34 47.33 19.60
C ASP A 34 7.94 45.99 19.11
N LEU A 35 9.18 45.68 19.54
CA LEU A 35 9.83 44.41 19.22
C LEU A 35 9.13 43.21 19.87
N GLU A 36 8.67 43.33 21.11
CA GLU A 36 7.88 42.28 21.77
C GLU A 36 6.58 42.00 21.00
N VAL A 37 5.89 43.06 20.56
CA VAL A 37 4.69 42.94 19.73
C VAL A 37 5.01 42.26 18.39
N LEU A 38 6.13 42.60 17.75
CA LEU A 38 6.58 41.97 16.52
C LEU A 38 6.90 40.48 16.72
N MET A 39 7.55 40.10 17.82
CA MET A 39 7.82 38.70 18.15
C MET A 39 6.54 37.89 18.34
N ILE A 40 5.57 38.43 19.09
CA ILE A 40 4.24 37.80 19.27
C ILE A 40 3.54 37.64 17.92
N ARG A 41 3.59 38.68 17.06
CA ARG A 41 2.98 38.66 15.73
C ARG A 41 3.67 37.65 14.82
N ASN A 42 4.99 37.54 14.87
CA ASN A 42 5.77 36.57 14.11
C ASN A 42 5.40 35.13 14.51
N HIS A 43 5.28 34.86 15.80
CA HIS A 43 4.83 33.56 16.30
C HIS A 43 3.42 33.19 15.81
N ARG A 44 2.45 34.12 15.94
CA ARG A 44 1.08 33.92 15.43
C ARG A 44 1.06 33.70 13.91
N SER A 45 1.86 34.47 13.17
CA SER A 45 2.00 34.33 11.72
C SER A 45 2.52 32.95 11.34
N TYR A 46 3.56 32.46 12.03
CA TYR A 46 4.09 31.12 11.84
C TYR A 46 3.04 30.03 12.10
N ASP A 47 2.29 30.14 13.20
CA ASP A 47 1.21 29.20 13.54
C ASP A 47 0.12 29.17 12.46
N GLU A 48 -0.30 30.34 11.98
CA GLU A 48 -1.28 30.44 10.91
C GLU A 48 -0.76 29.85 9.60
N GLN A 49 0.47 30.17 9.21
CA GLN A 49 1.09 29.62 8.01
C GLN A 49 1.22 28.10 8.11
N THR A 50 1.59 27.57 9.28
CA THR A 50 1.68 26.13 9.53
C THR A 50 0.32 25.46 9.43
N LYS A 51 -0.75 26.07 10.00
CA LYS A 51 -2.13 25.57 9.88
C LYS A 51 -2.63 25.58 8.44
N ARG A 52 -2.41 26.67 7.71
CA ARG A 52 -2.78 26.80 6.28
C ARG A 52 -2.05 25.75 5.44
N THR A 53 -0.74 25.59 5.63
CA THR A 53 0.10 24.61 4.93
C THR A 53 -0.35 23.18 5.22
N ASN A 54 -0.64 22.87 6.49
CA ASN A 54 -1.21 21.57 6.87
C ASN A 54 -2.56 21.30 6.20
N SER A 55 -3.44 22.31 6.10
CA SER A 55 -4.71 22.20 5.38
C SER A 55 -4.50 21.90 3.89
N MET A 56 -3.58 22.63 3.24
CA MET A 56 -3.22 22.42 1.84
C MET A 56 -2.63 21.03 1.58
N ARG A 57 -1.83 20.49 2.52
CA ARG A 57 -1.28 19.13 2.46
C ARG A 57 -2.34 18.04 2.53
N LYS A 58 -3.38 18.20 3.35
CA LYS A 58 -4.39 17.16 3.59
C LYS A 58 -5.11 16.73 2.31
N LYS A 59 -5.51 17.67 1.46
CA LYS A 59 -6.30 17.39 0.25
C LYS A 59 -5.58 16.47 -0.76
N PRO A 60 -4.35 16.76 -1.23
CA PRO A 60 -3.63 15.90 -2.16
C PRO A 60 -3.24 14.56 -1.52
N VAL A 61 -2.79 14.54 -0.26
CA VAL A 61 -2.44 13.31 0.46
C VAL A 61 -3.65 12.39 0.60
N ASN A 62 -4.82 12.93 0.98
CA ASN A 62 -6.03 12.14 1.11
C ASN A 62 -6.53 11.61 -0.23
N LYS A 63 -6.46 12.42 -1.30
CA LYS A 63 -6.81 11.97 -2.65
C LYS A 63 -5.94 10.80 -3.08
N LEU A 64 -4.64 10.91 -2.88
CA LEU A 64 -3.68 9.88 -3.25
C LEU A 64 -3.85 8.60 -2.40
N ARG A 65 -4.09 8.74 -1.10
CA ARG A 65 -4.41 7.60 -0.22
C ARG A 65 -5.68 6.86 -0.60
N LYS A 66 -6.73 7.58 -1.05
CA LYS A 66 -7.94 6.94 -1.57
C LYS A 66 -7.65 6.08 -2.79
N ILE A 67 -6.87 6.61 -3.74
CA ILE A 67 -6.45 5.87 -4.94
C ILE A 67 -5.62 4.63 -4.55
N ILE A 68 -4.68 4.76 -3.62
CA ILE A 68 -3.89 3.62 -3.11
C ILE A 68 -4.81 2.56 -2.49
N ALA A 69 -5.79 2.97 -1.69
CA ALA A 69 -6.74 2.05 -1.06
C ALA A 69 -7.62 1.34 -2.11
N GLU A 70 -8.13 2.06 -3.10
CA GLU A 70 -8.91 1.50 -4.22
C GLU A 70 -8.08 0.49 -5.03
N LEU A 71 -6.84 0.81 -5.37
CA LEU A 71 -5.92 -0.09 -6.06
C LEU A 71 -5.57 -1.31 -5.21
N GLY A 72 -5.37 -1.14 -3.90
CA GLY A 72 -5.12 -2.23 -2.95
C GLY A 72 -6.32 -3.19 -2.85
N ASN A 73 -7.53 -2.64 -2.79
CA ASN A 73 -8.76 -3.44 -2.79
C ASN A 73 -8.92 -4.21 -4.09
N SER A 74 -8.71 -3.56 -5.25
CA SER A 74 -8.74 -4.18 -6.57
C SER A 74 -7.71 -5.32 -6.69
N ALA A 75 -6.47 -5.10 -6.25
CA ALA A 75 -5.45 -6.14 -6.22
C ALA A 75 -5.87 -7.33 -5.35
N GLY A 76 -6.46 -7.06 -4.18
CA GLY A 76 -6.98 -8.09 -3.29
C GLY A 76 -8.14 -8.89 -3.90
N GLU A 77 -9.04 -8.24 -4.64
CA GLU A 77 -10.12 -8.90 -5.37
C GLU A 77 -9.58 -9.79 -6.50
N ILE A 78 -8.65 -9.30 -7.31
CA ILE A 78 -8.00 -10.09 -8.36
C ILE A 78 -7.32 -11.32 -7.75
N GLN A 79 -6.62 -11.14 -6.63
CA GLN A 79 -5.96 -12.26 -5.95
C GLN A 79 -6.95 -13.30 -5.40
N ARG A 80 -8.13 -12.87 -4.93
CA ARG A 80 -9.23 -13.78 -4.57
C ARG A 80 -9.77 -14.53 -5.79
N ARG A 81 -9.97 -13.85 -6.94
CA ARG A 81 -10.40 -14.50 -8.19
C ARG A 81 -9.40 -15.56 -8.65
N ILE A 82 -8.11 -15.26 -8.62
CA ILE A 82 -7.02 -16.20 -8.94
C ILE A 82 -7.12 -17.44 -8.04
N LYS A 83 -7.18 -17.28 -6.72
CA LYS A 83 -7.27 -18.40 -5.77
C LYS A 83 -8.49 -19.28 -6.04
N LEU A 84 -9.65 -18.67 -6.30
CA LEU A 84 -10.88 -19.41 -6.60
C LEU A 84 -10.76 -20.18 -7.92
N ARG A 85 -10.24 -19.55 -8.98
CA ARG A 85 -9.99 -20.22 -10.26
C ARG A 85 -8.96 -21.35 -10.15
N GLU A 86 -7.93 -21.20 -9.32
CA GLU A 86 -6.95 -22.26 -9.03
C GLU A 86 -7.59 -23.46 -8.29
N GLN A 87 -8.53 -23.22 -7.37
CA GLN A 87 -9.30 -24.28 -6.73
C GLN A 87 -10.16 -25.04 -7.75
N TRP A 88 -10.87 -24.32 -8.62
CA TRP A 88 -11.64 -24.93 -9.71
C TRP A 88 -10.76 -25.71 -10.68
N LEU A 89 -9.56 -25.21 -10.99
CA LEU A 89 -8.61 -25.90 -11.86
C LEU A 89 -8.18 -27.24 -11.26
N LYS A 90 -7.88 -27.27 -9.95
CA LYS A 90 -7.55 -28.52 -9.23
C LYS A 90 -8.72 -29.50 -9.23
N ALA A 91 -9.92 -29.02 -8.91
CA ALA A 91 -11.12 -29.87 -8.93
C ALA A 91 -11.37 -30.46 -10.33
N ASN A 92 -11.25 -29.66 -11.38
CA ASN A 92 -11.40 -30.11 -12.76
C ASN A 92 -10.32 -31.14 -13.16
N GLN A 93 -9.08 -30.96 -12.73
CA GLN A 93 -8.01 -31.96 -12.91
C GLN A 93 -8.35 -33.31 -12.24
N CYS A 94 -8.87 -33.29 -11.02
CA CYS A 94 -9.33 -34.50 -10.34
C CYS A 94 -10.45 -35.20 -11.12
N TRP A 95 -11.43 -34.45 -11.64
CA TRP A 95 -12.51 -35.00 -12.45
C TRP A 95 -12.00 -35.62 -13.76
N ILE A 96 -11.03 -34.98 -14.42
CA ILE A 96 -10.38 -35.54 -15.62
C ILE A 96 -9.71 -36.88 -15.29
N MET A 97 -8.99 -36.98 -14.17
CA MET A 97 -8.36 -38.23 -13.75
C MET A 97 -9.39 -39.34 -13.49
N VAL A 98 -10.47 -39.04 -12.76
CA VAL A 98 -11.56 -40.01 -12.50
C VAL A 98 -12.18 -40.47 -13.81
N TYR A 99 -12.44 -39.56 -14.75
CA TYR A 99 -12.98 -39.90 -16.05
C TYR A 99 -12.04 -40.82 -16.85
N GLN A 100 -10.73 -40.53 -16.85
CA GLN A 100 -9.73 -41.37 -17.51
C GLN A 100 -9.65 -42.78 -16.90
N ASP A 101 -9.68 -42.90 -15.57
CA ASP A 101 -9.71 -44.19 -14.87
C ASP A 101 -10.96 -45.02 -15.22
N VAL A 102 -12.14 -44.39 -15.24
CA VAL A 102 -13.39 -45.06 -15.64
C VAL A 102 -13.34 -45.54 -17.08
N LEU A 103 -12.79 -44.72 -17.99
CA LEU A 103 -12.60 -45.12 -19.39
C LEU A 103 -11.63 -46.30 -19.53
N GLN A 104 -10.51 -46.28 -18.80
CA GLN A 104 -9.54 -47.37 -18.81
C GLN A 104 -10.17 -48.68 -18.33
N LYS A 105 -10.89 -48.65 -17.20
CA LYS A 105 -11.61 -49.83 -16.67
C LYS A 105 -12.63 -50.38 -17.66
N LYS A 106 -13.42 -49.52 -18.30
CA LYS A 106 -14.37 -49.94 -19.36
C LYS A 106 -13.64 -50.57 -20.55
N HIS A 107 -12.52 -49.99 -20.97
CA HIS A 107 -11.74 -50.52 -22.08
C HIS A 107 -11.08 -51.87 -21.73
N GLU A 108 -10.59 -52.04 -20.51
CA GLU A 108 -10.08 -53.32 -20.01
C GLU A 108 -11.16 -54.40 -19.96
N GLN A 109 -12.36 -54.06 -19.49
CA GLN A 109 -13.50 -54.97 -19.47
C GLN A 109 -13.89 -55.39 -20.89
N TRP A 110 -14.01 -54.43 -21.81
CA TRP A 110 -14.26 -54.72 -23.23
C TRP A 110 -13.17 -55.61 -23.84
N ARG A 111 -11.88 -55.35 -23.55
CA ARG A 111 -10.77 -56.21 -24.01
C ARG A 111 -10.89 -57.64 -23.47
N LYS A 112 -11.26 -57.82 -22.19
CA LYS A 112 -11.50 -59.15 -21.59
C LYS A 112 -12.65 -59.87 -22.29
N GLU A 113 -13.76 -59.18 -22.54
CA GLU A 113 -14.93 -59.73 -23.25
C GLU A 113 -14.60 -60.14 -24.68
N VAL A 114 -13.88 -59.29 -25.43
CA VAL A 114 -13.42 -59.59 -26.80
C VAL A 114 -12.47 -60.78 -26.81
N ASN A 115 -11.53 -60.85 -25.86
CA ASN A 115 -10.63 -62.01 -25.75
C ASN A 115 -11.38 -63.29 -25.40
N ALA A 116 -12.37 -63.24 -24.50
CA ALA A 116 -13.21 -64.38 -24.19
C ALA A 116 -14.03 -64.84 -25.41
N MET A 117 -14.58 -63.91 -26.20
CA MET A 117 -15.26 -64.23 -27.46
C MET A 117 -14.29 -64.85 -28.48
N ARG A 118 -13.08 -64.31 -28.62
CA ARG A 118 -12.05 -64.88 -29.52
C ARG A 118 -11.67 -66.30 -29.13
N LEU A 119 -11.50 -66.59 -27.83
CA LEU A 119 -11.22 -67.93 -27.33
C LEU A 119 -12.39 -68.89 -27.61
N ARG A 120 -13.64 -68.43 -27.45
CA ARG A 120 -14.83 -69.22 -27.81
C ARG A 120 -14.88 -69.53 -29.30
N LEU A 121 -14.59 -68.56 -30.17
CA LEU A 121 -14.52 -68.79 -31.62
C LEU A 121 -13.42 -69.79 -31.99
N GLN A 122 -12.23 -69.68 -31.40
CA GLN A 122 -11.14 -70.66 -31.61
C GLN A 122 -11.53 -72.07 -31.14
N ALA A 123 -12.25 -72.19 -30.01
CA ALA A 123 -12.76 -73.48 -29.56
C ALA A 123 -13.79 -74.08 -30.53
N ILE A 124 -14.68 -73.23 -31.08
CA ILE A 124 -15.66 -73.64 -32.09
C ILE A 124 -14.95 -74.09 -33.37
N GLU A 125 -13.98 -73.32 -33.87
CA GLU A 125 -13.17 -73.69 -35.05
C GLU A 125 -12.40 -75.00 -34.84
N ALA A 126 -11.85 -75.23 -33.65
CA ALA A 126 -11.20 -76.50 -33.31
C ALA A 126 -12.20 -77.67 -33.29
N THR A 127 -13.42 -77.46 -32.79
CA THR A 127 -14.49 -78.46 -32.87
C THR A 127 -15.01 -78.66 -34.29
N GLU A 128 -15.05 -77.63 -35.14
CA GLU A 128 -15.36 -77.78 -36.57
C GLU A 128 -14.27 -78.57 -37.29
N GLY A 129 -12.99 -78.34 -36.99
CA GLY A 129 -11.87 -79.15 -37.48
C GLY A 129 -11.98 -80.62 -37.06
N PHE A 130 -12.36 -80.87 -35.80
CA PHE A 130 -12.66 -82.22 -35.30
C PHE A 130 -13.86 -82.86 -36.01
N VAL A 131 -14.97 -82.13 -36.17
CA VAL A 131 -16.17 -82.62 -36.87
C VAL A 131 -15.91 -82.87 -38.35
N TYR A 132 -15.10 -82.03 -39.00
CA TYR A 132 -14.70 -82.20 -40.39
C TYR A 132 -13.81 -83.44 -40.57
N ALA A 133 -12.88 -83.69 -39.63
CA ALA A 133 -11.99 -84.85 -39.64
C ALA A 133 -12.71 -86.18 -39.32
N VAL A 134 -13.69 -86.17 -38.41
CA VAL A 134 -14.41 -87.38 -37.97
C VAL A 134 -15.59 -87.72 -38.87
N PHE A 135 -16.33 -86.72 -39.36
CA PHE A 135 -17.57 -86.91 -40.12
C PHE A 135 -17.46 -86.55 -41.60
N GLY A 136 -16.26 -86.25 -42.11
CA GLY A 136 -15.99 -86.13 -43.55
C GLY A 136 -16.79 -85.02 -44.26
N GLY A 137 -16.91 -83.83 -43.63
CA GLY A 137 -17.38 -82.64 -44.35
C GLY A 137 -18.35 -81.71 -43.63
N GLY A 138 -18.76 -82.02 -42.39
CA GLY A 138 -19.68 -81.17 -41.62
C GLY A 138 -21.04 -80.87 -42.29
N PRO A 139 -21.95 -80.13 -41.63
CA PRO A 139 -23.30 -79.85 -42.17
C PRO A 139 -23.27 -79.09 -43.50
N SER A 140 -22.21 -78.32 -43.75
CA SER A 140 -22.04 -77.46 -44.93
C SER A 140 -21.60 -78.23 -46.19
N GLY A 141 -21.13 -79.47 -46.06
CA GLY A 141 -20.74 -80.32 -47.21
C GLY A 141 -21.93 -80.75 -48.07
N LEU A 142 -23.13 -80.88 -47.49
CA LEU A 142 -24.37 -81.22 -48.20
C LEU A 142 -24.84 -80.08 -49.13
N LEU A 143 -24.72 -78.83 -48.68
CA LEU A 143 -25.10 -77.65 -49.47
C LEU A 143 -24.16 -77.42 -50.66
N ARG A 144 -22.86 -77.68 -50.49
CA ARG A 144 -21.87 -77.46 -51.57
C ARG A 144 -22.01 -78.48 -52.71
N ASN A 145 -22.56 -79.67 -52.43
CA ASN A 145 -22.87 -80.68 -53.44
C ASN A 145 -24.19 -80.39 -54.17
N GLN A 146 -25.17 -79.75 -53.52
CA GLN A 146 -26.39 -79.26 -54.19
C GLN A 146 -26.09 -78.12 -55.18
N ILE A 147 -25.22 -77.17 -54.80
CA ILE A 147 -24.89 -76.02 -55.66
C ILE A 147 -24.05 -76.42 -56.90
N LYS A 148 -23.29 -77.52 -56.83
CA LYS A 148 -22.59 -78.07 -58.01
C LYS A 148 -23.53 -78.80 -58.98
N LEU A 149 -24.67 -79.31 -58.51
CA LEU A 149 -25.68 -79.97 -59.34
C LEU A 149 -26.59 -78.94 -60.05
N GLU A 150 -26.89 -77.81 -59.42
CA GLU A 150 -27.74 -76.74 -60.00
C GLU A 150 -27.09 -75.95 -61.15
N LYS A 151 -25.76 -76.03 -61.33
CA LYS A 151 -25.05 -75.30 -62.40
C LYS A 151 -24.87 -76.09 -63.71
N ALA A 152 -25.32 -77.35 -63.77
CA ALA A 152 -25.28 -78.16 -64.97
C ALA A 152 -26.70 -78.46 -65.46
N ILE A 153 -27.19 -77.61 -66.38
CA ILE A 153 -28.30 -77.82 -67.34
C ILE A 153 -29.74 -77.44 -66.85
N PRO A 154 -30.57 -76.76 -67.68
CA PRO A 154 -31.74 -76.02 -67.23
C PRO A 154 -33.09 -76.76 -67.37
N LYS A 155 -34.00 -76.41 -66.45
CA LYS A 155 -35.47 -76.47 -66.51
C LYS A 155 -36.10 -77.76 -67.04
N THR A 156 -36.40 -78.69 -66.13
CA THR A 156 -37.64 -79.47 -66.14
C THR A 156 -38.06 -79.79 -64.71
N SER A 157 -39.30 -79.44 -64.37
CA SER A 157 -39.96 -79.81 -63.10
C SER A 157 -40.10 -81.33 -63.05
N VAL A 158 -39.32 -82.01 -62.21
CA VAL A 158 -39.62 -83.39 -61.79
C VAL A 158 -39.21 -83.57 -60.33
N LEU A 159 -40.25 -83.88 -59.53
CA LEU A 159 -40.26 -84.76 -58.36
C LEU A 159 -38.91 -85.29 -57.85
N VAL A 160 -38.73 -85.14 -56.53
CA VAL A 160 -37.98 -86.04 -55.62
C VAL A 160 -37.75 -87.41 -56.26
N GLN A 161 -36.52 -87.67 -56.71
CA GLN A 161 -36.12 -89.04 -57.04
C GLN A 161 -35.83 -89.79 -55.73
N PRO A 162 -36.45 -90.95 -55.49
CA PRO A 162 -36.09 -91.80 -54.37
C PRO A 162 -34.68 -92.33 -54.58
N LEU A 163 -33.86 -92.35 -53.51
CA LEU A 163 -32.59 -93.07 -53.49
C LEU A 163 -32.74 -94.44 -54.14
N THR A 164 -31.84 -94.77 -55.06
CA THR A 164 -31.79 -96.08 -55.71
C THR A 164 -31.61 -97.18 -54.64
N LYS A 165 -32.06 -98.41 -54.94
CA LYS A 165 -31.96 -99.53 -53.96
C LYS A 165 -30.51 -99.74 -53.51
N ASP A 166 -29.55 -99.53 -54.40
CA ASP A 166 -28.13 -99.70 -54.11
C ASP A 166 -27.59 -98.59 -53.18
N ASP A 167 -28.07 -97.35 -53.32
CA ASP A 167 -27.72 -96.26 -52.39
C ASP A 167 -28.29 -96.47 -50.98
N LYS A 168 -29.50 -97.04 -50.88
CA LYS A 168 -30.11 -97.39 -49.59
C LYS A 168 -29.39 -98.54 -48.91
N ILE A 169 -28.94 -99.53 -49.69
CA ILE A 169 -28.14 -100.66 -49.19
C ILE A 169 -26.76 -100.16 -48.74
N TRP A 170 -26.11 -99.31 -49.52
CA TRP A 170 -24.82 -98.74 -49.19
C TRP A 170 -24.87 -97.85 -47.93
N LEU A 171 -25.87 -96.97 -47.81
CA LEU A 171 -26.08 -96.17 -46.61
C LEU A 171 -26.47 -97.02 -45.40
N GLY A 172 -27.26 -98.08 -45.58
CA GLY A 172 -27.62 -99.02 -44.53
C GLY A 172 -26.40 -99.80 -44.01
N GLN A 173 -25.53 -100.25 -44.90
CA GLN A 173 -24.30 -100.95 -44.57
C GLN A 173 -23.32 -100.03 -43.83
N ARG A 174 -23.13 -98.81 -44.35
CA ARG A 174 -22.24 -97.81 -43.77
C ARG A 174 -22.73 -97.28 -42.42
N ARG A 175 -24.04 -97.21 -42.23
CA ARG A 175 -24.66 -96.93 -40.92
C ARG A 175 -24.39 -98.05 -39.93
N LYS A 176 -24.53 -99.32 -40.32
CA LYS A 176 -24.20 -100.47 -39.47
C LYS A 176 -22.71 -100.52 -39.11
N ASP A 177 -21.83 -100.23 -40.07
CA ASP A 177 -20.39 -100.19 -39.82
C ASP A 177 -20.03 -99.06 -38.83
N ILE A 178 -20.65 -97.89 -38.95
CA ILE A 178 -20.47 -96.76 -38.02
C ILE A 178 -21.11 -97.06 -36.65
N GLU A 179 -22.31 -97.64 -36.61
CA GLU A 179 -22.97 -98.08 -35.37
C GLU A 179 -22.17 -99.21 -34.66
N SER A 180 -21.37 -99.99 -35.40
CA SER A 180 -20.46 -100.99 -34.82
C SER A 180 -19.18 -100.39 -34.21
N ILE A 181 -18.77 -99.20 -34.65
CA ILE A 181 -17.58 -98.49 -34.19
C ILE A 181 -17.92 -97.53 -33.03
N ILE A 182 -19.17 -97.06 -32.97
CA ILE A 182 -19.66 -96.09 -31.98
C ILE A 182 -20.32 -96.85 -30.82
N THR A 183 -19.61 -96.96 -29.69
CA THR A 183 -20.17 -97.50 -28.44
C THR A 183 -21.44 -96.73 -28.03
N GLN A 184 -22.47 -97.41 -27.52
CA GLN A 184 -23.78 -96.83 -27.14
C GLN A 184 -23.66 -95.52 -26.33
N THR A 185 -22.64 -95.43 -25.48
CA THR A 185 -22.28 -94.27 -24.66
C THR A 185 -22.01 -92.99 -25.48
N SER A 186 -21.46 -93.13 -26.69
CA SER A 186 -21.19 -91.99 -27.58
C SER A 186 -22.43 -91.54 -28.36
N CYS A 187 -23.34 -92.45 -28.71
CA CYS A 187 -24.68 -92.11 -29.22
C CYS A 187 -25.49 -91.30 -28.19
N ASP A 188 -25.46 -91.72 -26.93
CA ASP A 188 -26.18 -91.03 -25.86
C ASP A 188 -25.58 -89.63 -25.58
N ARG A 189 -24.25 -89.50 -25.68
CA ARG A 189 -23.56 -88.22 -25.52
C ARG A 189 -23.84 -87.24 -26.67
N ILE A 190 -23.97 -87.74 -27.91
CA ILE A 190 -24.38 -86.93 -29.07
C ILE A 190 -25.83 -86.43 -28.89
N ARG A 191 -26.76 -87.30 -28.45
CA ARG A 191 -28.15 -86.88 -28.15
C ARG A 191 -28.21 -85.84 -27.03
N GLN A 192 -27.36 -85.97 -26.01
CA GLN A 192 -27.29 -85.00 -24.92
C GLN A 192 -26.78 -83.63 -25.39
N ILE A 193 -25.75 -83.60 -26.25
CA ILE A 193 -25.25 -82.36 -26.87
C ILE A 193 -26.34 -81.74 -27.77
N GLU A 194 -27.06 -82.55 -28.53
CA GLU A 194 -28.16 -82.08 -29.39
C GLU A 194 -29.31 -81.49 -28.58
N LEU A 195 -29.65 -82.10 -27.44
CA LEU A 195 -30.66 -81.58 -26.50
C LEU A 195 -30.21 -80.25 -25.86
N GLN A 196 -28.93 -80.14 -25.51
CA GLN A 196 -28.34 -78.91 -24.97
C GLN A 196 -28.38 -77.78 -26.00
N LEU A 197 -28.01 -78.02 -27.26
CA LEU A 197 -28.04 -77.02 -28.32
C LEU A 197 -29.47 -76.54 -28.64
N ARG A 198 -30.46 -77.44 -28.59
CA ARG A 198 -31.89 -77.08 -28.78
C ARG A 198 -32.46 -76.26 -27.62
N THR A 199 -31.94 -76.42 -26.40
CA THR A 199 -32.42 -75.70 -25.20
C THR A 199 -31.64 -74.43 -24.90
N SER A 200 -30.39 -74.29 -25.36
CA SER A 200 -29.55 -73.10 -25.14
C SER A 200 -29.84 -71.92 -26.05
N GLY A 201 -30.66 -72.08 -27.10
CA GLY A 201 -31.00 -71.01 -28.04
C GLY A 201 -31.97 -69.94 -27.53
N VAL A 202 -32.56 -70.12 -26.34
CA VAL A 202 -33.69 -69.28 -25.86
C VAL A 202 -33.37 -68.46 -24.60
N ALA A 203 -32.23 -68.66 -23.92
CA ALA A 203 -32.03 -68.11 -22.57
C ALA A 203 -30.93 -67.02 -22.39
N THR A 204 -30.24 -66.55 -23.43
CA THR A 204 -29.12 -65.59 -23.26
C THR A 204 -29.15 -64.35 -24.15
N ALA A 205 -30.33 -63.94 -24.64
CA ALA A 205 -30.46 -62.78 -25.51
C ALA A 205 -30.66 -61.43 -24.78
N GLU A 206 -30.94 -61.41 -23.47
CA GLU A 206 -31.39 -60.18 -22.79
C GLU A 206 -30.35 -59.36 -22.03
N THR A 207 -29.05 -59.72 -22.04
CA THR A 207 -28.02 -58.93 -21.32
C THR A 207 -26.92 -58.32 -22.19
N SER A 208 -26.96 -58.46 -23.52
CA SER A 208 -25.87 -58.04 -24.41
C SER A 208 -26.10 -56.71 -25.17
N SER A 209 -27.08 -55.88 -24.79
CA SER A 209 -27.40 -54.66 -25.55
C SER A 209 -27.38 -53.39 -24.70
N ARG A 210 -26.23 -53.08 -24.08
CA ARG A 210 -25.90 -51.72 -23.63
C ARG A 210 -24.41 -51.38 -23.81
N CYS A 211 -23.91 -51.57 -25.01
CA CYS A 211 -22.79 -50.78 -25.53
C CYS A 211 -23.21 -50.38 -26.95
N SER A 212 -23.45 -49.11 -27.25
CA SER A 212 -22.37 -48.18 -27.55
C SER A 212 -22.93 -46.76 -27.63
N SER A 213 -22.52 -45.87 -26.73
CA SER A 213 -22.38 -44.47 -27.15
C SER A 213 -20.96 -44.31 -27.70
N PRO A 214 -20.77 -43.56 -28.80
CA PRO A 214 -19.44 -43.38 -29.38
C PRO A 214 -18.54 -42.75 -28.33
N VAL A 215 -17.43 -43.42 -28.01
CA VAL A 215 -16.35 -42.83 -27.23
C VAL A 215 -15.84 -41.63 -28.02
N GLN A 216 -16.22 -40.42 -27.59
CA GLN A 216 -15.69 -39.20 -28.21
C GLN A 216 -14.15 -39.21 -28.12
N PRO A 217 -13.45 -38.75 -29.16
CA PRO A 217 -12.00 -38.78 -29.18
C PRO A 217 -11.39 -38.01 -27.99
N PRO A 218 -10.23 -38.45 -27.46
CA PRO A 218 -9.63 -37.91 -26.22
C PRO A 218 -9.36 -36.39 -26.21
N GLY A 219 -9.39 -35.73 -27.36
CA GLY A 219 -9.09 -34.30 -27.52
C GLY A 219 -10.28 -33.33 -27.40
N THR A 220 -11.53 -33.82 -27.31
CA THR A 220 -12.72 -32.94 -27.39
C THR A 220 -13.57 -32.93 -26.12
N HIS A 221 -13.05 -33.45 -24.99
CA HIS A 221 -13.82 -33.53 -23.76
C HIS A 221 -14.11 -32.13 -23.17
N PRO A 222 -15.35 -31.82 -22.74
CA PRO A 222 -15.72 -30.53 -22.15
C PRO A 222 -14.83 -30.11 -20.97
N LEU A 223 -14.38 -31.07 -20.15
CA LEU A 223 -13.48 -30.80 -19.02
C LEU A 223 -12.10 -30.30 -19.44
N LEU A 224 -11.54 -30.81 -20.55
CA LEU A 224 -10.25 -30.36 -21.08
C LEU A 224 -10.35 -28.95 -21.67
N LYS A 225 -11.45 -28.65 -22.37
CA LYS A 225 -11.75 -27.27 -22.82
C LYS A 225 -11.89 -26.32 -21.64
N HIS A 226 -12.64 -26.72 -20.61
CA HIS A 226 -12.79 -25.93 -19.39
C HIS A 226 -11.46 -25.74 -18.65
N GLN A 227 -10.59 -26.74 -18.64
CA GLN A 227 -9.25 -26.64 -18.05
C GLN A 227 -8.38 -25.61 -18.78
N ALA A 228 -8.41 -25.59 -20.11
CA ALA A 228 -7.70 -24.60 -20.92
C ALA A 228 -8.21 -23.18 -20.64
N HIS A 229 -9.53 -22.99 -20.64
CA HIS A 229 -10.15 -21.70 -20.31
C HIS A 229 -9.79 -21.22 -18.90
N LEU A 230 -9.78 -22.11 -17.89
CA LEU A 230 -9.39 -21.75 -16.53
C LEU A 230 -7.93 -21.31 -16.45
N LYS A 231 -7.01 -22.00 -17.16
CA LYS A 231 -5.59 -21.62 -17.21
C LYS A 231 -5.40 -20.26 -17.87
N GLU A 232 -6.08 -20.01 -18.98
CA GLU A 232 -6.05 -18.73 -19.69
C GLU A 232 -6.61 -17.60 -18.81
N ALA A 233 -7.74 -17.83 -18.16
CA ALA A 233 -8.37 -16.87 -17.26
C ALA A 233 -7.49 -16.54 -16.03
N ILE A 234 -6.82 -17.54 -15.44
CA ILE A 234 -5.84 -17.33 -14.36
C ILE A 234 -4.65 -16.50 -14.86
N GLN A 235 -4.17 -16.77 -16.07
CA GLN A 235 -3.06 -16.02 -16.65
C GLN A 235 -3.46 -14.56 -16.90
N GLY A 236 -4.65 -14.32 -17.45
CA GLY A 236 -5.22 -12.98 -17.60
C GLY A 236 -5.35 -12.22 -16.28
N ASP A 237 -5.89 -12.85 -15.23
CA ASP A 237 -5.96 -12.24 -13.90
C ASP A 237 -4.56 -11.93 -13.34
N ARG A 238 -3.55 -12.80 -13.57
CA ARG A 238 -2.17 -12.56 -13.13
C ARG A 238 -1.56 -11.35 -13.83
N ASP A 239 -1.86 -11.17 -15.12
CA ASP A 239 -1.38 -10.02 -15.88
C ASP A 239 -2.09 -8.73 -15.46
N GLU A 240 -3.39 -8.78 -15.16
CA GLU A 240 -4.12 -7.69 -14.51
C GLU A 240 -3.52 -7.35 -13.15
N LEU A 241 -3.25 -8.35 -12.31
CA LEU A 241 -2.63 -8.16 -11.00
C LEU A 241 -1.26 -7.49 -11.11
N ARG A 242 -0.44 -7.86 -12.10
CA ARG A 242 0.86 -7.22 -12.37
C ARG A 242 0.68 -5.75 -12.76
N LYS A 243 -0.32 -5.43 -13.58
CA LYS A 243 -0.62 -4.03 -13.98
C LYS A 243 -1.04 -3.20 -12.78
N VAL A 244 -1.99 -3.69 -11.99
CA VAL A 244 -2.47 -3.01 -10.76
C VAL A 244 -1.34 -2.88 -9.74
N SER A 245 -0.50 -3.91 -9.57
CA SER A 245 0.65 -3.85 -8.65
C SER A 245 1.67 -2.80 -9.06
N LYS A 246 1.98 -2.67 -10.36
CA LYS A 246 2.86 -1.61 -10.87
C LYS A 246 2.27 -0.23 -10.61
N GLN A 247 0.97 -0.04 -10.86
CA GLN A 247 0.28 1.22 -10.57
C GLN A 247 0.30 1.53 -9.06
N LEU A 248 0.07 0.54 -8.20
CA LEU A 248 0.11 0.71 -6.76
C LEU A 248 1.51 1.12 -6.29
N GLN A 249 2.57 0.49 -6.80
CA GLN A 249 3.96 0.87 -6.51
C GLN A 249 4.25 2.31 -6.94
N GLN A 250 3.83 2.72 -8.13
CA GLN A 250 3.97 4.11 -8.60
C GLN A 250 3.27 5.09 -7.67
N ARG A 251 2.02 4.82 -7.27
CA ARG A 251 1.28 5.69 -6.34
C ARG A 251 1.90 5.74 -4.95
N LEU A 252 2.45 4.63 -4.45
CA LEU A 252 3.17 4.63 -3.18
C LEU A 252 4.44 5.48 -3.24
N GLU A 253 5.17 5.44 -4.35
CA GLU A 253 6.35 6.28 -4.56
C GLU A 253 5.97 7.76 -4.68
N GLU A 254 4.90 8.07 -5.40
CA GLU A 254 4.31 9.42 -5.42
C GLU A 254 3.93 9.90 -4.01
N GLU A 255 3.40 9.03 -3.13
CA GLU A 255 3.10 9.41 -1.74
C GLU A 255 4.38 9.79 -0.97
N LYS A 256 5.48 9.06 -1.18
CA LYS A 256 6.77 9.34 -0.53
C LYS A 256 7.33 10.67 -1.00
N ILE A 257 7.41 10.88 -2.32
CA ILE A 257 7.90 12.13 -2.92
C ILE A 257 7.07 13.30 -2.40
N LEU A 258 5.74 13.18 -2.41
CA LEU A 258 4.85 14.22 -1.90
C LEU A 258 5.09 14.51 -0.41
N LYS A 259 5.33 13.47 0.42
CA LYS A 259 5.68 13.67 1.84
C LYS A 259 6.99 14.44 2.00
N GLU A 260 8.01 14.11 1.22
CA GLU A 260 9.30 14.80 1.24
C GLU A 260 9.20 16.25 0.77
N GLU A 261 8.43 16.53 -0.29
CA GLU A 261 8.17 17.88 -0.76
C GLU A 261 7.49 18.74 0.30
N TRP A 262 6.46 18.19 0.98
CA TRP A 262 5.82 18.89 2.07
C TRP A 262 6.76 19.11 3.25
N GLU A 263 7.61 18.13 3.58
CA GLU A 263 8.60 18.31 4.65
C GLU A 263 9.59 19.43 4.33
N LYS A 264 10.04 19.55 3.08
CA LYS A 264 10.87 20.69 2.62
C LYS A 264 10.15 22.03 2.79
N VAL A 265 8.84 22.09 2.56
CA VAL A 265 8.06 23.32 2.77
C VAL A 265 7.97 23.66 4.27
N PHE A 266 7.72 22.68 5.13
CA PHE A 266 7.71 22.90 6.58
C PHE A 266 9.08 23.30 7.11
N GLU A 267 10.15 22.72 6.57
CA GLU A 267 11.50 23.07 6.94
C GLU A 267 11.83 24.52 6.59
N LYS A 268 11.45 24.98 5.40
CA LYS A 268 11.57 26.40 5.02
C LYS A 268 10.76 27.32 5.94
N LEU A 269 9.55 26.93 6.33
CA LEU A 269 8.73 27.69 7.28
C LEU A 269 9.41 27.78 8.66
N ARG A 270 9.95 26.66 9.17
CA ARG A 270 10.70 26.62 10.43
C ARG A 270 11.94 27.51 10.38
N GLN A 271 12.71 27.41 9.29
CA GLN A 271 13.92 28.22 9.10
C GLN A 271 13.60 29.71 9.03
N ASN A 272 12.58 30.11 8.25
CA ASN A 272 12.16 31.50 8.15
C ASN A 272 11.73 32.07 9.51
N TYR A 273 10.96 31.31 10.28
CA TYR A 273 10.55 31.69 11.62
C TYR A 273 11.74 31.78 12.59
N SER A 274 12.65 30.79 12.55
CA SER A 274 13.86 30.79 13.39
C SER A 274 14.76 31.99 13.08
N ASN A 275 14.93 32.33 11.79
CA ASN A 275 15.76 33.45 11.38
C ASN A 275 15.16 34.78 11.82
N SER A 276 13.84 34.98 11.66
CA SER A 276 13.19 36.20 12.14
C SER A 276 13.17 36.30 13.66
N GLU A 277 12.96 35.19 14.36
CA GLU A 277 13.02 35.16 15.83
C GLU A 277 14.42 35.49 16.36
N GLN A 278 15.47 34.97 15.73
CA GLN A 278 16.85 35.30 16.10
C GLN A 278 17.17 36.78 15.87
N GLU A 279 16.72 37.35 14.76
CA GLU A 279 16.92 38.76 14.45
C GLU A 279 16.23 39.66 15.48
N TYR A 280 14.97 39.38 15.83
CA TYR A 280 14.25 40.14 16.87
C TYR A 280 14.91 40.01 18.24
N ARG A 281 15.37 38.82 18.62
CA ARG A 281 16.10 38.62 19.89
C ARG A 281 17.39 39.42 19.93
N LYS A 282 18.15 39.43 18.84
CA LYS A 282 19.39 40.21 18.74
C LYS A 282 19.11 41.71 18.90
N GLN A 283 18.09 42.23 18.23
CA GLN A 283 17.68 43.63 18.37
C GLN A 283 17.21 43.94 19.80
N MET A 284 16.46 43.04 20.43
CA MET A 284 16.07 43.17 21.83
C MET A 284 17.28 43.22 22.78
N ASP A 285 18.28 42.37 22.58
CA ASP A 285 19.50 42.39 23.39
C ASP A 285 20.26 43.71 23.22
N GLU A 286 20.34 44.23 21.99
CA GLU A 286 20.96 45.52 21.67
C GLU A 286 20.23 46.69 22.36
N HIS A 287 18.90 46.76 22.25
CA HIS A 287 18.11 47.79 22.91
C HIS A 287 18.14 47.68 24.43
N ASN A 288 18.09 46.48 24.99
CA ASN A 288 18.23 46.26 26.44
C ASN A 288 19.61 46.67 26.96
N ALA A 289 20.68 46.41 26.19
CA ALA A 289 22.02 46.88 26.54
C ALA A 289 22.10 48.42 26.51
N ARG A 290 21.51 49.05 25.48
CA ARG A 290 21.43 50.51 25.40
C ARG A 290 20.64 51.12 26.55
N LEU A 291 19.51 50.53 26.92
CA LEU A 291 18.68 50.95 28.04
C LEU A 291 19.45 50.89 29.37
N LYS A 292 20.19 49.81 29.62
CA LYS A 292 21.05 49.68 30.80
C LYS A 292 22.13 50.77 30.84
N GLU A 293 22.76 51.04 29.71
CA GLU A 293 23.78 52.09 29.60
C GLU A 293 23.20 53.48 29.89
N LEU A 294 22.06 53.83 29.30
CA LEU A 294 21.38 55.10 29.57
C LEU A 294 20.95 55.24 31.04
N ASN A 295 20.44 54.16 31.64
CA ASN A 295 20.11 54.13 33.06
C ASN A 295 21.35 54.27 33.97
N ASN A 296 22.51 53.75 33.56
CA ASN A 296 23.74 54.00 34.31
C ASN A 296 24.18 55.47 34.17
N GLN A 297 24.07 56.06 32.98
CA GLN A 297 24.42 57.46 32.74
C GLN A 297 23.54 58.42 33.54
N ILE A 298 22.23 58.17 33.64
CA ILE A 298 21.34 59.02 34.43
C ILE A 298 21.66 58.92 35.93
N GLN A 299 21.97 57.71 36.43
CA GLN A 299 22.39 57.50 37.81
C GLN A 299 23.71 58.23 38.13
N GLN A 300 24.69 58.17 37.21
CA GLN A 300 25.95 58.91 37.34
C GLN A 300 25.72 60.42 37.35
N LEU A 301 24.87 60.94 36.48
CA LEU A 301 24.52 62.36 36.48
C LEU A 301 23.87 62.81 37.79
N HIS A 302 22.99 62.00 38.37
CA HIS A 302 22.41 62.29 39.69
C HIS A 302 23.48 62.33 40.79
N LEU A 303 24.42 61.40 40.77
CA LEU A 303 25.52 61.36 41.74
C LEU A 303 26.43 62.58 41.60
N ASP A 304 26.83 62.93 40.37
CA ASP A 304 27.67 64.09 40.07
C ASP A 304 26.99 65.40 40.48
N GLU A 305 25.70 65.55 40.19
CA GLU A 305 24.92 66.71 40.60
C GLU A 305 24.86 66.81 42.13
N ALA A 306 24.56 65.71 42.83
CA ALA A 306 24.50 65.67 44.29
C ALA A 306 25.85 66.04 44.92
N MET A 307 26.96 65.49 44.41
CA MET A 307 28.31 65.82 44.88
C MET A 307 28.65 67.29 44.64
N ARG A 308 28.31 67.86 43.47
CA ARG A 308 28.55 69.28 43.20
C ARG A 308 27.73 70.18 44.11
N LEU A 309 26.46 69.86 44.34
CA LEU A 309 25.60 70.61 45.25
C LEU A 309 26.13 70.55 46.69
N GLN A 310 26.58 69.38 47.14
CA GLN A 310 27.19 69.21 48.46
C GLN A 310 28.49 70.03 48.61
N ASN A 311 29.38 69.97 47.61
CA ASN A 311 30.63 70.73 47.62
C ASN A 311 30.40 72.25 47.65
N VAL A 312 29.41 72.75 46.90
CA VAL A 312 29.06 74.19 46.95
C VAL A 312 28.45 74.58 48.29
N ALA A 313 27.61 73.72 48.87
CA ALA A 313 27.05 73.96 50.20
C ALA A 313 28.14 74.00 51.27
N LEU A 314 29.11 73.09 51.25
CA LEU A 314 30.26 73.08 52.16
C LEU A 314 31.10 74.36 52.03
N LYS A 315 31.50 74.73 50.81
CA LYS A 315 32.26 75.97 50.57
C LYS A 315 31.52 77.23 51.03
N TYR A 316 30.20 77.25 50.90
CA TYR A 316 29.39 78.36 51.39
C TYR A 316 29.36 78.41 52.92
N LEU A 317 29.24 77.26 53.59
CA LEU A 317 29.30 77.16 55.05
C LEU A 317 30.67 77.59 55.60
N GLU A 318 31.78 77.10 55.01
CA GLU A 318 33.14 77.51 55.36
C GLU A 318 33.32 79.01 55.21
N ARG A 319 32.87 79.59 54.09
CA ARG A 319 32.96 81.04 53.87
C ARG A 319 32.09 81.84 54.84
N LYS A 320 30.92 81.31 55.21
CA LYS A 320 30.03 81.93 56.20
C LYS A 320 30.68 81.93 57.58
N GLN A 321 31.27 80.81 58.00
CA GLN A 321 32.04 80.72 59.25
C GLN A 321 33.21 81.70 59.25
N PHE A 322 34.02 81.70 58.19
CA PHE A 322 35.13 82.65 58.04
C PHE A 322 34.71 84.13 58.14
N ILE A 323 33.60 84.52 57.51
CA ILE A 323 33.06 85.88 57.64
C ILE A 323 32.56 86.16 59.06
N GLN A 324 31.96 85.17 59.74
CA GLN A 324 31.56 85.31 61.14
C GLN A 324 32.76 85.51 62.06
N ASP A 325 33.82 84.73 61.87
CA ASP A 325 35.07 84.84 62.64
C ASP A 325 35.73 86.20 62.43
N LEU A 326 35.85 86.65 61.17
CA LEU A 326 36.33 88.00 60.84
C LEU A 326 35.49 89.09 61.51
N ASN A 327 34.16 88.98 61.47
CA ASN A 327 33.28 89.96 62.12
C ASN A 327 33.48 89.98 63.65
N GLN A 328 33.77 88.84 64.29
CA GLN A 328 34.12 88.78 65.71
C GLN A 328 35.47 89.47 65.99
N GLU A 329 36.49 89.24 65.16
CA GLU A 329 37.79 89.91 65.27
C GLU A 329 37.68 91.43 65.09
N PHE A 330 36.92 91.89 64.09
CA PHE A 330 36.67 93.33 63.88
C PHE A 330 35.89 93.96 65.04
N ALA A 331 34.92 93.25 65.61
CA ALA A 331 34.21 93.70 66.81
C ALA A 331 35.16 93.83 68.01
N PHE A 332 36.11 92.91 68.18
CA PHE A 332 37.14 92.97 69.21
C PHE A 332 38.11 94.16 69.02
N LEU A 333 38.47 94.48 67.78
CA LEU A 333 39.34 95.62 67.44
C LEU A 333 38.63 96.98 67.50
N GLY A 334 37.33 97.04 67.80
CA GLY A 334 36.55 98.29 67.88
C GLY A 334 36.31 98.97 66.52
N VAL A 335 36.65 98.33 65.41
CA VAL A 335 36.44 98.84 64.05
C VAL A 335 35.10 98.33 63.55
N SER A 336 34.03 99.05 63.90
CA SER A 336 32.66 98.71 63.47
C SER A 336 32.38 99.22 62.04
N GLN A 337 33.05 98.65 61.04
CA GLN A 337 32.56 98.71 59.67
C GLN A 337 32.12 97.30 59.26
N SER A 338 30.83 97.05 59.41
CA SER A 338 30.19 95.83 58.93
C SER A 338 30.35 95.72 57.42
N PHE A 339 31.05 94.70 56.93
CA PHE A 339 31.09 94.34 55.51
C PHE A 339 29.78 93.66 55.08
N GLY A 340 28.66 94.34 55.30
CA GLY A 340 27.36 93.97 54.79
C GLY A 340 27.08 94.74 53.51
N ARG A 341 27.22 94.05 52.37
CA ARG A 341 26.81 94.52 51.02
C ARG A 341 27.75 95.57 50.42
N TRP A 342 28.35 95.21 49.29
CA TRP A 342 29.07 96.16 48.43
C TRP A 342 28.14 97.31 48.04
N HIS A 343 28.30 98.47 48.67
CA HIS A 343 27.89 99.73 48.10
C HIS A 343 28.81 100.00 46.90
N ARG A 344 28.32 99.67 45.70
CA ARG A 344 28.66 100.47 44.52
C ARG A 344 28.01 101.83 44.78
N ASP A 345 28.82 102.88 44.67
CA ASP A 345 28.48 104.30 44.78
C ASP A 345 28.72 104.92 46.16
N GLY A 346 29.75 105.79 46.18
CA GLY A 346 29.80 106.98 47.04
C GLY A 346 30.69 106.90 48.28
N TYR A 347 32.01 107.02 48.13
CA TYR A 347 32.88 107.44 49.25
C TYR A 347 34.06 108.36 48.87
N PHE A 348 34.04 108.95 47.67
CA PHE A 348 34.93 110.07 47.30
C PHE A 348 34.17 111.05 46.41
N ASP A 349 33.22 111.78 46.97
CA ASP A 349 32.81 113.06 46.37
C ASP A 349 32.18 113.94 47.43
N ASN A 350 32.99 114.83 47.99
CA ASN A 350 32.58 116.11 48.56
C ASN A 350 33.80 116.80 49.16
N ARG A 351 34.37 117.73 48.40
CA ARG A 351 34.87 119.02 48.89
C ARG A 351 35.39 119.80 47.69
N PHE A 352 34.55 120.70 47.15
CA PHE A 352 34.87 122.09 46.77
C PHE A 352 33.73 122.65 45.89
N SER A 353 32.68 123.16 46.52
CA SER A 353 31.96 124.32 45.97
C SER A 353 31.10 124.99 47.05
N SER A 354 31.45 126.24 47.33
CA SER A 354 30.66 127.34 47.92
C SER A 354 31.69 128.40 48.33
N VAL A 355 31.74 129.66 47.87
CA VAL A 355 30.74 130.67 47.47
C VAL A 355 31.54 131.82 46.79
N SER A 356 31.26 132.28 45.55
CA SER A 356 30.35 133.39 45.11
C SER A 356 30.95 134.83 45.29
N PRO A 357 30.25 135.93 44.94
CA PRO A 357 29.94 136.44 43.59
C PRO A 357 30.34 137.92 43.38
N LYS A 358 30.85 138.28 42.19
CA LYS A 358 30.61 139.51 41.39
C LYS A 358 31.67 139.61 40.31
#